data_AF-A0A1F6VHV5-F1
#
_entry.id   AF-A0A1F6VHV5-F1
#
_cell.length_a   1.000
_cell.length_b   1.000
_cell.length_c   1.000
_cell.angle_alpha   90.00
_cell.angle_beta   90.00
_cell.angle_gamma   90.00
#
_symmetry.space_group_name_H-M   'P 1'
#
loop_
_entity.id
_entity.type
_entity.pdbx_description
1 polymer ?
#
loop_
_entity_poly.entity_id
_entity_poly.type
_entity_poly.pdbx_seq_one_letter_code
_entity_poly.pdbx_strand_id
1 'polypeptide(L)'
;MLQKIADDRRAAPIIRKPALRGADVDGAAMVGYCADVLDGAWEVEADRAGVDPGYRALHRSMIFASLRDHASVGELPTLVLMRPRPLIALLPIRLVLCLTLAACATTGQRTGGDADPSVGEETAGSNDPLEPFNRAMYSFNDTLDRYLLKPVATGYRAVVPTPVRKSVSNFFSNLREPAVMINSALQGKFTQAASDLSRFLMNTTFGIYGLFDVATAIGIERHNEDFGQTLGTWGVGEGPYLVLPIFGPSNFRDGTGLYVDNEAYPVEHMDDRSTRSKLRIGEAIDIRARLLDAGDILDQAAGDDPYLFVREAYRQRRRSLINDGANAAPAPLDPSIFDEEKPSPKPADSDRPATPAAAPGS
;
A
#
# COMPACT_ATOMS: atom_id res chain seq x y z
N MET A 1 4.36 -32.64 1.63
CA MET A 1 4.69 -31.21 1.41
C MET A 1 3.66 -30.30 2.07
N LEU A 2 2.37 -30.38 1.72
CA LEU A 2 1.29 -29.64 2.39
C LEU A 2 1.14 -29.97 3.88
N GLN A 3 1.34 -31.24 4.26
CA GLN A 3 1.35 -31.63 5.68
C GLN A 3 2.51 -31.01 6.46
N LYS A 4 3.69 -30.87 5.83
CA LYS A 4 4.88 -30.25 6.42
C LYS A 4 4.67 -28.75 6.65
N ILE A 5 3.99 -28.07 5.72
CA ILE A 5 3.59 -26.65 5.86
C ILE A 5 2.53 -26.49 6.96
N ALA A 6 1.61 -27.45 7.12
CA ALA A 6 0.62 -27.46 8.19
C ALA A 6 1.23 -27.77 9.57
N ASP A 7 2.28 -28.60 9.63
CA ASP A 7 3.00 -28.93 10.84
C ASP A 7 3.98 -27.81 11.25
N ASP A 8 4.63 -27.14 10.29
CA ASP A 8 5.46 -25.95 10.53
C ASP A 8 4.62 -24.77 11.06
N ARG A 9 3.32 -24.68 10.69
CA ARG A 9 2.36 -23.72 11.29
C ARG A 9 1.95 -24.06 12.73
N ARG A 10 2.06 -25.31 13.17
CA ARG A 10 1.79 -25.74 14.56
C ARG A 10 3.02 -25.65 15.46
N ALA A 11 4.21 -25.57 14.88
CA ALA A 11 5.48 -25.43 15.58
C ALA A 11 5.83 -23.98 15.94
N ALA A 12 5.07 -22.98 15.46
CA ALA A 12 5.15 -21.63 15.98
C ALA A 12 4.83 -21.67 17.50
N PRO A 13 5.66 -21.05 18.36
CA PRO A 13 5.39 -21.06 19.79
C PRO A 13 4.04 -20.39 20.02
N ILE A 14 3.03 -21.18 20.39
CA ILE A 14 1.76 -20.67 20.93
C ILE A 14 2.08 -20.11 22.31
N ILE A 15 2.64 -18.89 22.35
CA ILE A 15 2.79 -18.14 23.59
C ILE A 15 1.36 -17.75 23.98
N ARG A 16 0.83 -18.43 25.01
CA ARG A 16 -0.52 -18.22 25.53
C ARG A 16 -0.75 -16.73 25.75
N LYS A 17 -1.84 -16.19 25.17
CA LYS A 17 -2.33 -14.85 25.53
C LYS A 17 -2.40 -14.74 27.05
N PRO A 18 -1.94 -13.63 27.66
CA PRO A 18 -2.20 -13.39 29.06
C PRO A 18 -3.72 -13.49 29.28
N ALA A 19 -4.13 -14.22 30.32
CA ALA A 19 -5.53 -14.34 30.67
C ALA A 19 -6.05 -12.94 31.01
N LEU A 20 -6.86 -12.36 30.12
CA LEU A 20 -7.50 -11.06 30.32
C LEU A 20 -8.53 -11.20 31.45
N ARG A 21 -8.06 -11.01 32.69
CA ARG A 21 -8.91 -10.74 33.84
C ARG A 21 -8.67 -9.31 34.28
N GLY A 22 -9.67 -8.47 34.08
CA GLY A 22 -9.80 -7.17 34.74
C GLY A 22 -8.99 -6.03 34.11
N ALA A 23 -9.50 -4.83 34.29
CA ALA A 23 -9.12 -3.58 33.64
C ALA A 23 -7.79 -2.98 34.14
N ASP A 24 -6.71 -3.75 34.18
CA ASP A 24 -5.35 -3.23 34.43
C ASP A 24 -4.36 -3.99 33.55
N VAL A 25 -4.29 -3.61 32.27
CA VAL A 25 -3.14 -3.99 31.44
C VAL A 25 -2.18 -2.81 31.50
N ASP A 26 -1.20 -2.93 32.39
CA ASP A 26 -0.08 -2.00 32.47
C ASP A 26 0.55 -1.88 31.07
N GLY A 27 0.68 -0.66 30.55
CA GLY A 27 1.28 -0.41 29.25
C GLY A 27 2.68 -1.03 29.14
N ALA A 28 3.41 -1.08 30.25
CA ALA A 28 4.71 -1.75 30.35
C ALA A 28 4.61 -3.27 30.08
N ALA A 29 3.57 -3.92 30.61
CA ALA A 29 3.35 -5.36 30.43
C ALA A 29 2.97 -5.71 28.97
N MET A 30 2.20 -4.84 28.30
CA MET A 30 1.90 -5.02 26.87
C MET A 30 3.12 -4.79 26.00
N VAL A 31 3.92 -3.77 26.28
CA VAL A 31 5.17 -3.51 25.54
C VAL A 31 6.15 -4.67 25.74
N GLY A 32 6.29 -5.20 26.96
CA GLY A 32 7.10 -6.38 27.24
C GLY A 32 6.62 -7.62 26.48
N TYR A 33 5.30 -7.88 26.48
CA TYR A 33 4.72 -8.98 25.70
C TYR A 33 4.95 -8.81 24.19
N CYS A 34 4.76 -7.62 23.65
CA CYS A 34 5.06 -7.32 22.26
C CYS A 34 6.54 -7.52 21.94
N ALA A 35 7.45 -7.07 22.80
CA ALA A 35 8.89 -7.27 22.63
C ALA A 35 9.25 -8.76 22.61
N ASP A 36 8.65 -9.57 23.49
CA ASP A 36 8.87 -11.03 23.53
C ASP A 36 8.32 -11.75 22.30
N VAL A 37 7.13 -11.34 21.82
CA VAL A 37 6.52 -11.86 20.60
C VAL A 37 7.38 -11.49 19.39
N LEU A 38 7.91 -10.28 19.34
CA LEU A 38 8.77 -9.83 18.24
C LEU A 38 10.16 -10.48 18.29
N ASP A 39 10.77 -10.66 19.46
CA ASP A 39 12.05 -11.41 19.64
C ASP A 39 11.88 -12.85 19.14
N GLY A 40 10.82 -13.53 19.57
CA GLY A 40 10.53 -14.90 19.15
C GLY A 40 10.25 -15.01 17.64
N ALA A 41 9.51 -14.06 17.07
CA ALA A 41 9.21 -14.07 15.64
C ALA A 41 10.44 -13.75 14.79
N TRP A 42 11.31 -12.85 15.26
CA TRP A 42 12.59 -12.54 14.64
C TRP A 42 13.53 -13.75 14.62
N GLU A 43 13.67 -14.50 15.71
CA GLU A 43 14.55 -15.68 15.76
C GLU A 43 14.17 -16.73 14.71
N VAL A 44 12.88 -16.95 14.50
CA VAL A 44 12.38 -17.86 13.45
C VAL A 44 12.80 -17.39 12.07
N GLU A 45 12.72 -16.08 11.81
CA GLU A 45 13.04 -15.51 10.51
C GLU A 45 14.55 -15.43 10.27
N ALA A 46 15.33 -15.04 11.29
CA ALA A 46 16.78 -15.04 11.24
C ALA A 46 17.35 -16.44 10.96
N ASP A 47 16.70 -17.48 11.50
CA ASP A 47 17.07 -18.87 11.21
C ASP A 47 16.79 -19.26 9.75
N ARG A 48 15.62 -18.90 9.23
CA ARG A 48 15.25 -19.11 7.82
C ARG A 48 16.18 -18.39 6.86
N ALA A 49 16.54 -17.15 7.17
CA ALA A 49 17.42 -16.31 6.36
C ALA A 49 18.90 -16.67 6.49
N GLY A 50 19.27 -17.59 7.39
CA GLY A 50 20.67 -17.97 7.60
C GLY A 50 21.54 -16.85 8.16
N VAL A 51 20.97 -15.95 8.98
CA VAL A 51 21.68 -14.82 9.59
C VAL A 51 22.81 -15.34 10.49
N ASP A 52 23.98 -14.69 10.43
CA ASP A 52 25.16 -15.07 11.22
C ASP A 52 24.89 -15.06 12.75
N PRO A 53 25.36 -16.07 13.52
CA PRO A 53 25.11 -16.15 14.97
C PRO A 53 25.66 -14.98 15.78
N GLY A 54 26.79 -14.39 15.38
CA GLY A 54 27.35 -13.19 16.02
C GLY A 54 26.44 -11.99 15.81
N TYR A 55 25.85 -11.87 14.62
CA TYR A 55 24.86 -10.83 14.33
C TYR A 55 23.57 -11.00 15.13
N ARG A 56 23.06 -12.23 15.26
CA ARG A 56 21.88 -12.54 16.08
C ARG A 56 22.09 -12.12 17.54
N ALA A 57 23.25 -12.45 18.11
CA ALA A 57 23.59 -12.08 19.49
C ALA A 57 23.69 -10.55 19.69
N LEU A 58 24.24 -9.84 18.72
CA LEU A 58 24.34 -8.38 18.75
C LEU A 58 22.96 -7.71 18.61
N HIS A 59 22.12 -8.21 17.71
CA HIS A 59 20.74 -7.74 17.53
C HIS A 59 19.95 -7.89 18.84
N ARG A 60 20.00 -9.08 19.45
CA ARG A 60 19.27 -9.37 20.70
C ARG A 60 19.73 -8.52 21.89
N SER A 61 21.04 -8.30 22.02
CA SER A 61 21.62 -7.50 23.11
C SER A 61 21.43 -6.00 22.96
N MET A 62 21.32 -5.48 21.73
CA MET A 62 21.13 -4.04 21.50
C MET A 62 19.66 -3.64 21.37
N ILE A 63 18.83 -4.45 20.71
CA ILE A 63 17.51 -4.04 20.26
C ILE A 63 16.41 -4.57 21.19
N PHE A 64 16.30 -5.89 21.34
CA PHE A 64 15.23 -6.46 22.14
C PHE A 64 15.49 -6.33 23.64
N ALA A 65 16.75 -6.40 24.08
CA ALA A 65 17.12 -6.08 25.46
C ALA A 65 16.82 -4.60 25.79
N SER A 66 17.14 -3.67 24.89
CA SER A 66 16.81 -2.25 25.08
C SER A 66 15.30 -2.01 25.09
N LEU A 67 14.52 -2.61 24.18
CA LEU A 67 13.06 -2.50 24.18
C LEU A 67 12.43 -3.08 25.46
N ARG A 68 12.96 -4.20 25.97
CA ARG A 68 12.52 -4.82 27.22
C ARG A 68 12.89 -3.98 28.44
N ASP A 69 14.10 -3.42 28.47
CA ASP A 69 14.56 -2.54 29.54
C ASP A 69 13.75 -1.23 29.54
N HIS A 70 13.51 -0.61 28.39
CA HIS A 70 12.69 0.60 28.27
C HIS A 70 11.23 0.37 28.64
N ALA A 71 10.67 -0.81 28.36
CA ALA A 71 9.34 -1.19 28.83
C ALA A 71 9.25 -1.22 30.36
N SER A 72 10.33 -1.62 31.04
CA SER A 72 10.39 -1.69 32.51
C SER A 72 10.56 -0.32 33.19
N VAL A 73 11.08 0.69 32.46
CA VAL A 73 11.35 2.04 32.98
C VAL A 73 10.21 3.02 32.65
N GLY A 74 9.22 2.64 31.82
CA GLY A 74 8.11 3.52 31.44
C GLY A 74 8.51 4.71 30.55
N GLU A 75 9.78 4.78 30.14
CA GLU A 75 10.29 5.75 29.20
C GLU A 75 10.51 5.07 27.85
N LEU A 76 9.61 5.34 26.89
CA LEU A 76 9.88 5.05 25.48
C LEU A 76 11.23 5.68 25.09
N PRO A 77 12.08 4.98 24.32
CA PRO A 77 13.34 5.56 23.88
C PRO A 77 13.04 6.87 23.16
N THR A 78 13.69 7.92 23.64
CA THR A 78 13.75 9.26 23.06
C THR A 78 14.50 9.19 21.74
N LEU A 79 13.95 8.45 20.77
CA LEU A 79 14.46 8.37 19.42
C LEU A 79 14.10 9.69 18.72
N VAL A 80 15.04 10.62 18.76
CA VAL A 80 15.02 11.93 18.10
C VAL A 80 13.93 12.87 18.61
N LEU A 81 14.35 13.82 19.44
CA LEU A 81 13.59 15.01 19.86
C LEU A 81 13.22 15.88 18.64
N MET A 82 12.21 15.47 17.88
CA MET A 82 11.21 16.41 17.38
C MET A 82 10.26 16.63 18.54
N ARG A 83 10.22 17.86 19.05
CA ARG A 83 9.25 18.24 20.10
C ARG A 83 7.85 17.85 19.61
N PRO A 84 7.10 17.01 20.34
CA PRO A 84 5.74 16.69 19.95
C PRO A 84 4.92 17.99 20.01
N ARG A 85 4.49 18.47 18.84
CA ARG A 85 3.46 19.51 18.77
C ARG A 85 2.17 18.94 19.40
N PRO A 86 1.28 19.77 19.97
CA PRO A 86 -0.02 19.33 20.50
C PRO A 86 -0.95 18.72 19.44
N LEU A 87 -0.54 18.69 18.16
CA LEU A 87 -1.25 18.04 17.07
C LEU A 87 -1.19 16.50 17.12
N ILE A 88 -0.14 15.91 17.70
CA ILE A 88 -0.06 14.45 17.90
C ILE A 88 -1.13 13.99 18.91
N ALA A 89 -1.51 14.86 19.87
CA ALA A 89 -2.60 14.59 20.80
C ALA A 89 -4.00 14.58 20.15
N LEU A 90 -4.13 15.13 18.92
CA LEU A 90 -5.37 15.11 18.15
C LEU A 90 -5.42 13.96 17.12
N LEU A 91 -4.33 13.19 16.95
CA LEU A 91 -4.25 12.02 16.09
C LEU A 91 -5.39 11.00 16.36
N PRO A 92 -5.73 10.61 17.61
CA PRO A 92 -6.85 9.69 17.85
C PRO A 92 -8.20 10.30 17.46
N ILE A 93 -8.39 11.61 17.65
CA ILE A 93 -9.63 12.31 17.28
C ILE A 93 -9.78 12.39 15.75
N ARG A 94 -8.68 12.60 15.02
CA ARG A 94 -8.63 12.61 13.56
C ARG A 94 -8.82 11.19 12.98
N LEU A 95 -8.21 10.19 13.59
CA LEU A 95 -8.36 8.77 13.20
C LEU A 95 -9.82 8.31 13.40
N VAL A 96 -10.44 8.66 14.54
CA VAL A 96 -11.86 8.40 14.80
C VAL A 96 -12.77 9.13 13.81
N LEU A 97 -12.49 10.39 13.48
CA LEU A 97 -13.25 11.14 12.47
C LEU A 97 -13.17 10.48 11.08
N CYS A 98 -11.98 10.06 10.64
CA CYS A 98 -11.79 9.35 9.38
C CYS A 98 -12.50 7.98 9.36
N LEU A 99 -12.43 7.23 10.46
CA LEU A 99 -13.15 5.95 10.61
C LEU A 99 -14.67 6.15 10.57
N THR A 100 -15.20 7.23 11.16
CA THR A 100 -16.64 7.54 11.09
C THR A 100 -17.11 7.96 9.71
N LEU A 101 -16.27 8.67 8.94
CA LEU A 101 -16.57 9.03 7.55
C LEU A 101 -16.54 7.82 6.61
N ALA A 102 -15.62 6.86 6.83
CA ALA A 102 -15.58 5.60 6.11
C ALA A 102 -16.80 4.70 6.44
N ALA A 103 -17.27 4.71 7.69
CA ALA A 103 -18.46 3.98 8.10
C ALA A 103 -19.75 4.49 7.43
N CYS A 104 -19.83 5.79 7.09
CA CYS A 104 -20.96 6.35 6.35
C CYS A 104 -21.04 5.86 4.89
N ALA A 105 -19.96 5.35 4.30
CA ALA A 105 -19.96 4.78 2.95
C ALA A 105 -20.44 3.32 2.90
N THR A 106 -20.49 2.62 4.04
CA THR A 106 -20.85 1.18 4.14
C THR A 106 -22.35 0.94 4.39
N THR A 107 -23.16 1.98 4.59
CA THR A 107 -24.59 1.81 4.89
C THR A 107 -25.40 1.65 3.59
N GLY A 108 -25.25 0.52 2.90
CA GLY A 108 -25.85 0.34 1.58
C GLY A 108 -25.99 -1.09 1.06
N GLN A 109 -25.94 -2.14 1.87
CA GLN A 109 -26.36 -3.48 1.42
C GLN A 109 -27.00 -4.26 2.57
N ARG A 110 -28.32 -4.07 2.71
CA ARG A 110 -29.18 -4.97 3.48
C ARG A 110 -29.26 -6.30 2.73
N THR A 111 -28.83 -7.36 3.37
CA THR A 111 -29.12 -8.75 2.97
C THR A 111 -30.62 -9.00 3.11
N GLY A 112 -31.34 -8.97 2.00
CA GLY A 112 -32.66 -9.58 1.84
C GLY A 112 -32.49 -10.96 1.19
N GLY A 113 -33.16 -11.97 1.75
CA GLY A 113 -33.00 -13.38 1.42
C GLY A 113 -33.47 -13.80 0.02
N ASP A 114 -33.04 -15.02 -0.31
CA ASP A 114 -33.56 -15.97 -1.28
C ASP A 114 -33.66 -15.50 -2.75
N ALA A 115 -32.60 -15.75 -3.53
CA ALA A 115 -32.69 -15.85 -4.99
C ALA A 115 -31.66 -16.87 -5.56
N ASP A 116 -32.24 -17.83 -6.28
CA ASP A 116 -31.74 -18.83 -7.24
C ASP A 116 -30.41 -18.49 -7.97
N PRO A 117 -29.44 -19.43 -8.16
CA PRO A 117 -28.14 -19.15 -8.75
C PRO A 117 -28.13 -19.16 -10.29
N SER A 118 -29.25 -18.87 -10.95
CA SER A 118 -29.28 -18.73 -12.40
C SER A 118 -30.04 -17.48 -12.81
N VAL A 119 -29.38 -16.66 -13.63
CA VAL A 119 -29.82 -15.37 -14.19
C VAL A 119 -29.46 -14.17 -13.32
N GLY A 120 -28.31 -13.58 -13.68
CA GLY A 120 -27.81 -12.33 -13.15
C GLY A 120 -26.46 -12.00 -13.78
N GLU A 121 -26.37 -12.07 -15.12
CA GLU A 121 -25.43 -11.22 -15.84
C GLU A 121 -25.81 -9.77 -15.51
N GLU A 122 -25.28 -9.26 -14.40
CA GLU A 122 -25.08 -7.82 -14.25
C GLU A 122 -24.13 -7.43 -15.38
N THR A 123 -24.73 -6.95 -16.47
CA THR A 123 -24.06 -6.18 -17.52
C THR A 123 -22.99 -5.32 -16.87
N ALA A 124 -21.73 -5.66 -17.16
CA ALA A 124 -20.50 -4.96 -16.79
C ALA A 124 -20.39 -3.58 -17.45
N GLY A 125 -21.47 -2.80 -17.40
CA GLY A 125 -21.56 -1.42 -17.86
C GLY A 125 -21.15 -0.48 -16.73
N SER A 126 -19.96 0.10 -16.88
CA SER A 126 -19.39 1.17 -16.04
C SER A 126 -19.00 0.78 -14.60
N ASN A 127 -17.89 0.04 -14.50
CA ASN A 127 -17.22 -0.32 -13.24
C ASN A 127 -16.48 0.88 -12.58
N ASP A 128 -16.83 2.11 -12.95
CA ASP A 128 -16.19 3.36 -12.54
C ASP A 128 -17.16 4.56 -12.60
N PRO A 129 -17.92 4.79 -11.51
CA PRO A 129 -18.91 5.87 -11.44
C PRO A 129 -18.32 7.28 -11.58
N LEU A 130 -17.00 7.43 -11.39
CA LEU A 130 -16.29 8.71 -11.39
C LEU A 130 -15.40 8.87 -12.63
N GLU A 131 -15.63 8.08 -13.69
CA GLU A 131 -14.80 8.06 -14.89
C GLU A 131 -14.50 9.45 -15.50
N PRO A 132 -15.48 10.37 -15.66
CA PRO A 132 -15.17 11.69 -16.22
C PRO A 132 -14.17 12.49 -15.36
N PHE A 133 -14.32 12.43 -14.04
CA PHE A 133 -13.40 13.06 -13.10
C PHE A 133 -12.03 12.37 -13.14
N ASN A 134 -12.03 11.04 -13.12
CA ASN A 134 -10.82 10.23 -13.09
C ASN A 134 -9.97 10.41 -14.35
N ARG A 135 -10.60 10.45 -15.54
CA ARG A 135 -9.91 10.76 -16.81
C ARG A 135 -9.34 12.18 -16.82
N ALA A 136 -10.06 13.16 -16.27
CA ALA A 136 -9.55 14.53 -16.16
C ALA A 136 -8.32 14.61 -15.24
N MET A 137 -8.37 13.98 -14.07
CA MET A 137 -7.22 13.92 -13.14
C MET A 137 -6.07 13.09 -13.69
N TYR A 138 -6.37 12.02 -14.41
CA TYR A 138 -5.36 11.24 -15.13
C TYR A 138 -4.63 12.10 -16.16
N SER A 139 -5.36 12.84 -17.00
CA SER A 139 -4.77 13.75 -17.98
C SER A 139 -3.93 14.86 -17.33
N PHE A 140 -4.39 15.42 -16.20
CA PHE A 140 -3.62 16.38 -15.41
C PHE A 140 -2.31 15.77 -14.90
N ASN A 141 -2.36 14.58 -14.30
CA ASN A 141 -1.19 13.88 -13.76
C ASN A 141 -0.20 13.50 -14.87
N ASP A 142 -0.70 12.99 -15.99
CA ASP A 142 0.10 12.62 -17.15
C ASP A 142 0.78 13.85 -17.79
N THR A 143 0.07 14.98 -17.90
CA THR A 143 0.65 16.25 -18.36
C THR A 143 1.76 16.70 -17.41
N LEU A 144 1.52 16.68 -16.10
CA LEU A 144 2.52 17.02 -15.10
C LEU A 144 3.74 16.10 -15.18
N ASP A 145 3.54 14.79 -15.38
CA ASP A 145 4.63 13.84 -15.52
C ASP A 145 5.46 14.11 -16.77
N ARG A 146 4.83 14.21 -17.94
CA ARG A 146 5.51 14.40 -19.23
C ARG A 146 6.32 15.69 -19.29
N TYR A 147 5.79 16.79 -18.74
CA TYR A 147 6.44 18.10 -18.85
C TYR A 147 7.34 18.46 -17.67
N LEU A 148 7.16 17.84 -16.50
CA LEU A 148 7.94 18.18 -15.31
C LEU A 148 8.65 16.98 -14.69
N LEU A 149 7.92 15.95 -14.26
CA LEU A 149 8.53 14.88 -13.45
C LEU A 149 9.47 13.98 -14.27
N LYS A 150 9.07 13.53 -15.46
CA LYS A 150 9.87 12.66 -16.34
C LYS A 150 11.18 13.36 -16.79
N PRO A 151 11.18 14.63 -17.24
CA PRO A 151 12.43 15.34 -17.53
C PRO A 151 13.35 15.52 -16.31
N VAL A 152 12.80 15.93 -15.17
CA VAL A 152 13.58 16.12 -13.93
C VAL A 152 14.17 14.80 -13.43
N ALA A 153 13.38 13.73 -13.42
CA ALA A 153 13.82 12.39 -13.05
C ALA A 153 14.90 11.86 -14.00
N THR A 154 14.77 12.11 -15.30
CA THR A 154 15.79 11.75 -16.30
C THR A 154 17.09 12.51 -16.06
N GLY A 155 17.03 13.80 -15.77
CA GLY A 155 18.19 14.61 -15.39
C GLY A 155 18.86 14.11 -14.10
N TYR A 156 18.07 13.81 -13.06
CA TYR A 156 18.56 13.19 -11.83
C TYR A 156 19.27 11.86 -12.11
N ARG A 157 18.69 11.01 -12.98
CA ARG A 157 19.29 9.74 -13.41
C ARG A 157 20.57 9.92 -14.21
N ALA A 158 20.70 11.01 -14.97
CA ALA A 158 21.89 11.30 -15.75
C ALA A 158 23.05 11.84 -14.90
N VAL A 159 22.75 12.68 -13.89
CA VAL A 159 23.78 13.37 -13.09
C VAL A 159 24.21 12.57 -11.86
N VAL A 160 23.27 11.87 -11.21
CA VAL A 160 23.54 11.19 -9.93
C VAL A 160 23.89 9.72 -10.15
N PRO A 161 25.08 9.25 -9.73
CA PRO A 161 25.48 7.85 -9.90
C PRO A 161 24.56 6.87 -9.18
N THR A 162 24.42 5.66 -9.73
CA THR A 162 23.56 4.60 -9.20
C THR A 162 23.75 4.31 -7.70
N PRO A 163 24.99 4.25 -7.14
CA PRO A 163 25.16 4.02 -5.70
C PRO A 163 24.54 5.11 -4.84
N VAL A 164 24.68 6.38 -5.23
CA VAL A 164 24.11 7.52 -4.51
C VAL A 164 22.59 7.50 -4.60
N ARG A 165 22.04 7.24 -5.80
CA ARG A 165 20.58 7.10 -5.95
C ARG A 165 20.02 5.98 -5.09
N LYS A 166 20.70 4.82 -5.05
CA LYS A 166 20.31 3.70 -4.20
C LYS A 166 20.28 4.11 -2.72
N SER A 167 21.27 4.86 -2.25
CA SER A 167 21.27 5.37 -0.87
C SER A 167 20.12 6.34 -0.58
N VAL A 168 19.78 7.21 -1.53
CA VAL A 168 18.60 8.09 -1.42
C VAL A 168 17.31 7.27 -1.34
N SER A 169 17.15 6.27 -2.22
CA SER A 169 15.98 5.38 -2.19
C SER A 169 15.89 4.56 -0.89
N ASN A 170 17.02 4.11 -0.35
CA ASN A 170 17.08 3.39 0.92
C ASN A 170 16.68 4.29 2.08
N PHE A 171 17.16 5.53 2.10
CA PHE A 171 16.81 6.51 3.13
C PHE A 171 15.29 6.75 3.19
N PHE A 172 14.66 7.05 2.05
CA PHE A 172 13.22 7.25 1.98
C PHE A 172 12.41 5.97 2.25
N SER A 173 12.97 4.80 1.93
CA SER A 173 12.38 3.52 2.30
C SER A 173 12.41 3.32 3.81
N ASN A 174 13.54 3.59 4.46
CA ASN A 174 13.73 3.46 5.91
C ASN A 174 12.77 4.39 6.68
N LEU A 175 12.50 5.60 6.18
CA LEU A 175 11.51 6.50 6.75
C LEU A 175 10.07 5.98 6.70
N ARG A 176 9.76 5.03 5.80
CA ARG A 176 8.43 4.39 5.71
C ARG A 176 8.31 3.10 6.50
N GLU A 177 9.42 2.44 6.86
CA GLU A 177 9.42 1.19 7.63
C GLU A 177 8.54 1.27 8.90
N PRO A 178 8.47 2.41 9.65
CA PRO A 178 7.56 2.51 10.79
C PRO A 178 6.07 2.30 10.45
N ALA A 179 5.60 2.87 9.34
CA ALA A 179 4.22 2.67 8.90
C ALA A 179 4.01 1.22 8.45
N VAL A 180 4.98 0.63 7.76
CA VAL A 180 4.94 -0.78 7.33
C VAL A 180 4.83 -1.70 8.54
N MET A 181 5.72 -1.59 9.53
CA MET A 181 5.68 -2.46 10.72
C MET A 181 4.36 -2.34 11.51
N ILE A 182 3.80 -1.12 11.60
CA ILE A 182 2.52 -0.88 12.27
C ILE A 182 1.41 -1.58 11.49
N ASN A 183 1.37 -1.44 10.17
CA ASN A 183 0.36 -2.10 9.33
C ASN A 183 0.51 -3.62 9.34
N SER A 184 1.73 -4.16 9.25
CA SER A 184 2.01 -5.60 9.43
C SER A 184 1.44 -6.11 10.76
N ALA A 185 1.65 -5.37 11.85
CA ALA A 185 1.11 -5.74 13.17
C ALA A 185 -0.43 -5.65 13.22
N LEU A 186 -1.03 -4.60 12.64
CA LEU A 186 -2.48 -4.43 12.57
C LEU A 186 -3.17 -5.51 11.71
N GLN A 187 -2.47 -6.07 10.74
CA GLN A 187 -2.93 -7.21 9.94
C GLN A 187 -2.69 -8.57 10.64
N GLY A 188 -2.10 -8.57 11.84
CA GLY A 188 -1.78 -9.79 12.59
C GLY A 188 -0.53 -10.53 12.10
N LYS A 189 0.26 -9.92 11.20
CA LYS A 189 1.48 -10.48 10.61
C LYS A 189 2.70 -10.16 11.50
N PHE A 190 2.72 -10.67 12.73
CA PHE A 190 3.74 -10.33 13.72
C PHE A 190 5.18 -10.68 13.31
N THR A 191 5.38 -11.75 12.53
CA THR A 191 6.70 -12.09 11.98
C THR A 191 7.19 -11.06 10.98
N GLN A 192 6.32 -10.57 10.10
CA GLN A 192 6.67 -9.49 9.18
C GLN A 192 6.96 -8.20 9.95
N ALA A 193 6.11 -7.85 10.92
CA ALA A 193 6.33 -6.68 11.77
C ALA A 193 7.67 -6.71 12.52
N ALA A 194 8.08 -7.88 13.03
CA ALA A 194 9.39 -8.07 13.66
C ALA A 194 10.54 -7.94 12.66
N SER A 195 10.38 -8.49 11.45
CA SER A 195 11.32 -8.32 10.35
C SER A 195 11.51 -6.84 10.01
N ASP A 196 10.42 -6.12 9.75
CA ASP A 196 10.44 -4.70 9.35
C ASP A 196 11.00 -3.79 10.47
N LEU A 197 10.68 -4.07 11.74
CA LEU A 197 11.30 -3.40 12.88
C LEU A 197 12.82 -3.62 12.90
N SER A 198 13.26 -4.86 12.72
CA SER A 198 14.69 -5.20 12.68
C SER A 198 15.39 -4.48 11.52
N ARG A 199 14.74 -4.43 10.35
CA ARG A 199 15.22 -3.64 9.19
C ARG A 199 15.40 -2.17 9.55
N PHE A 200 14.37 -1.54 10.11
CA PHE A 200 14.41 -0.14 10.49
C PHE A 200 15.56 0.15 11.46
N LEU A 201 15.70 -0.67 12.50
CA LEU A 201 16.72 -0.45 13.52
C LEU A 201 18.13 -0.65 12.95
N MET A 202 18.35 -1.72 12.18
CA MET A 202 19.63 -1.99 11.55
C MET A 202 20.03 -0.90 10.55
N ASN A 203 19.12 -0.53 9.67
CA ASN A 203 19.40 0.46 8.63
C ASN A 203 19.56 1.85 9.25
N THR A 204 18.82 2.17 10.32
CA THR A 204 18.99 3.44 11.03
C THR A 204 20.32 3.51 11.79
N THR A 205 20.73 2.43 12.46
CA THR A 205 21.94 2.40 13.31
C THR A 205 23.21 2.11 12.53
N PHE A 206 23.27 0.98 11.85
CA PHE A 206 24.44 0.54 11.07
C PHE A 206 24.42 1.06 9.64
N GLY A 207 23.23 1.35 9.10
CA GLY A 207 23.06 1.86 7.75
C GLY A 207 23.12 3.38 7.62
N ILE A 208 23.53 4.12 8.67
CA ILE A 208 23.61 5.59 8.70
C ILE A 208 22.26 6.21 8.33
N TYR A 209 21.28 6.10 9.24
CA TYR A 209 19.91 6.60 9.06
C TYR A 209 19.16 6.01 7.84
N GLY A 210 19.59 4.85 7.37
CA GLY A 210 19.00 4.14 6.24
C GLY A 210 19.63 4.45 4.89
N LEU A 211 20.76 5.16 4.82
CA LEU A 211 21.50 5.34 3.56
C LEU A 211 22.06 4.02 3.00
N PHE A 212 22.38 3.07 3.89
CA PHE A 212 22.84 1.73 3.53
C PHE A 212 21.85 0.68 4.03
N ASP A 213 21.42 -0.20 3.13
CA ASP A 213 20.49 -1.30 3.44
C ASP A 213 21.26 -2.52 3.95
N VAL A 214 21.70 -2.44 5.20
CA VAL A 214 22.43 -3.51 5.91
C VAL A 214 21.51 -4.69 6.17
N ALA A 215 20.23 -4.44 6.44
CA ALA A 215 19.23 -5.46 6.70
C ALA A 215 19.07 -6.46 5.55
N THR A 216 18.95 -5.95 4.31
CA THR A 216 18.92 -6.82 3.13
C THR A 216 20.22 -7.58 2.94
N ALA A 217 21.38 -6.96 3.25
CA ALA A 217 22.69 -7.61 3.07
C ALA A 217 22.88 -8.84 3.97
N ILE A 218 22.16 -8.91 5.10
CA ILE A 218 22.18 -10.06 6.01
C ILE A 218 20.94 -10.97 5.85
N GLY A 219 20.10 -10.73 4.83
CA GLY A 219 18.99 -11.63 4.49
C GLY A 219 17.63 -11.27 5.11
N ILE A 220 17.46 -10.10 5.71
CA ILE A 220 16.14 -9.70 6.24
C ILE A 220 15.21 -9.31 5.10
N GLU A 221 14.10 -10.01 4.97
CA GLU A 221 13.08 -9.74 3.95
C GLU A 221 12.36 -8.41 4.19
N ARG A 222 12.16 -7.65 3.11
CA ARG A 222 11.46 -6.37 3.10
C ARG A 222 10.00 -6.58 2.74
N HIS A 223 9.09 -6.05 3.56
CA HIS A 223 7.67 -6.04 3.25
C HIS A 223 7.20 -4.67 2.78
N ASN A 224 5.96 -4.61 2.29
CA ASN A 224 5.36 -3.37 1.80
C ASN A 224 3.87 -3.34 2.15
N GLU A 225 3.59 -3.04 3.41
CA GLU A 225 2.26 -2.92 3.97
C GLU A 225 1.86 -1.45 4.12
N ASP A 226 0.58 -1.17 3.84
CA ASP A 226 -0.02 0.16 3.96
C ASP A 226 -1.39 0.09 4.61
N PHE A 227 -1.91 1.22 5.09
CA PHE A 227 -3.18 1.23 5.84
C PHE A 227 -4.38 0.88 4.94
N GLY A 228 -4.28 1.11 3.62
CA GLY A 228 -5.27 0.64 2.66
C GLY A 228 -5.33 -0.90 2.62
N GLN A 229 -4.17 -1.56 2.65
CA GLN A 229 -4.07 -3.02 2.74
C GLN A 229 -4.65 -3.51 4.06
N THR A 230 -4.30 -2.87 5.18
CA THR A 230 -4.85 -3.17 6.50
C THR A 230 -6.38 -3.14 6.47
N LEU A 231 -6.98 -2.04 6.02
CA LEU A 231 -8.44 -1.94 5.89
C LEU A 231 -9.01 -3.07 5.01
N GLY A 232 -8.32 -3.42 3.92
CA GLY A 232 -8.69 -4.54 3.05
C GLY A 232 -8.67 -5.90 3.76
N THR A 233 -7.64 -6.19 4.55
CA THR A 233 -7.52 -7.41 5.36
C THR A 233 -8.66 -7.51 6.39
N TRP A 234 -9.11 -6.38 6.93
CA TRP A 234 -10.24 -6.30 7.85
C TRP A 234 -11.62 -6.28 7.15
N GLY A 235 -11.67 -6.48 5.83
CA GLY A 235 -12.91 -6.62 5.06
C GLY A 235 -13.53 -5.31 4.59
N VAL A 236 -12.84 -4.17 4.71
CA VAL A 236 -13.31 -2.91 4.14
C VAL A 236 -13.19 -2.97 2.61
N GLY A 237 -14.32 -2.81 1.93
CA GLY A 237 -14.37 -2.76 0.46
C GLY A 237 -13.57 -1.59 -0.12
N GLU A 238 -13.14 -1.71 -1.38
CA GLU A 238 -12.34 -0.67 -2.04
C GLU A 238 -13.12 0.64 -2.27
N GLY A 239 -14.44 0.53 -2.49
CA GLY A 239 -15.27 1.64 -2.96
C GLY A 239 -14.96 2.03 -4.41
N PRO A 240 -15.57 3.12 -4.92
CA PRO A 240 -15.33 3.58 -6.28
C PRO A 240 -13.85 3.86 -6.56
N TYR A 241 -13.41 3.54 -7.78
CA TYR A 241 -12.09 3.93 -8.27
C TYR A 241 -11.98 5.45 -8.33
N LEU A 242 -10.81 5.97 -7.96
CA LEU A 242 -10.54 7.40 -7.91
C LEU A 242 -9.12 7.67 -8.38
N VAL A 243 -8.93 8.64 -9.27
CA VAL A 243 -7.60 9.17 -9.58
C VAL A 243 -7.36 10.44 -8.78
N LEU A 244 -6.40 10.38 -7.87
CA LEU A 244 -6.00 11.52 -7.05
C LEU A 244 -5.04 12.43 -7.84
N PRO A 245 -5.20 13.76 -7.76
CA PRO A 245 -4.23 14.67 -8.35
C PRO A 245 -2.87 14.46 -7.68
N ILE A 246 -1.80 14.43 -8.48
CA ILE A 246 -0.40 14.18 -8.10
C ILE A 246 -0.12 12.75 -7.62
N PHE A 247 -1.02 12.13 -6.85
CA PHE A 247 -0.82 10.81 -6.24
C PHE A 247 -1.19 9.64 -7.17
N GLY A 248 -2.04 9.86 -8.18
CA GLY A 248 -2.37 8.85 -9.19
C GLY A 248 -3.54 7.93 -8.82
N PRO A 249 -3.58 6.69 -9.37
CA PRO A 249 -4.64 5.71 -9.15
C PRO A 249 -4.88 5.37 -7.68
N SER A 250 -6.14 5.34 -7.25
CA SER A 250 -6.56 5.04 -5.89
C SER A 250 -8.03 4.54 -5.84
N ASN A 251 -8.58 4.42 -4.63
CA ASN A 251 -10.01 4.26 -4.34
C ASN A 251 -10.29 4.87 -2.95
N PHE A 252 -11.53 4.90 -2.49
CA PHE A 252 -11.86 5.54 -1.21
C PHE A 252 -11.13 4.92 -0.01
N ARG A 253 -11.00 3.59 0.02
CA ARG A 253 -10.25 2.90 1.08
C ARG A 253 -8.77 3.22 1.04
N ASP A 254 -8.14 3.06 -0.12
CA ASP A 254 -6.70 3.21 -0.31
C ASP A 254 -6.29 4.69 -0.24
N GLY A 255 -7.16 5.63 -0.61
CA GLY A 255 -6.95 7.07 -0.42
C GLY A 255 -7.01 7.49 1.06
N THR A 256 -7.91 6.89 1.83
CA THR A 256 -7.91 7.02 3.30
C THR A 256 -6.66 6.38 3.90
N GLY A 257 -6.26 5.23 3.39
CA GLY A 257 -5.01 4.55 3.71
C GLY A 257 -3.81 5.46 3.55
N LEU A 258 -3.66 6.03 2.36
CA LEU A 258 -2.61 6.98 2.02
C LEU A 258 -2.55 8.14 3.01
N TYR A 259 -3.69 8.71 3.40
CA TYR A 259 -3.72 9.80 4.38
C TYR A 259 -3.23 9.36 5.77
N VAL A 260 -3.64 8.18 6.24
CA VAL A 260 -3.21 7.66 7.55
C VAL A 260 -1.71 7.34 7.54
N ASP A 261 -1.21 6.69 6.49
CA ASP A 261 0.21 6.39 6.35
C ASP A 261 1.06 7.68 6.23
N ASN A 262 0.49 8.72 5.63
CA ASN A 262 1.12 10.04 5.53
C ASN A 262 1.31 10.71 6.90
N GLU A 263 0.39 10.52 7.84
CA GLU A 263 0.55 10.99 9.23
C GLU A 263 1.59 10.16 10.00
N ALA A 264 1.82 8.90 9.63
CA ALA A 264 2.91 8.11 10.19
C ALA A 264 4.29 8.48 9.60
N TYR A 265 4.33 9.26 8.53
CA TYR A 265 5.56 9.62 7.83
C TYR A 265 6.29 10.79 8.55
N PRO A 266 7.55 10.58 9.04
CA PRO A 266 8.24 11.58 9.87
C PRO A 266 8.44 12.95 9.19
N VAL A 267 8.59 12.96 7.86
CA VAL A 267 8.81 14.20 7.09
C VAL A 267 7.65 15.18 7.23
N GLU A 268 6.41 14.70 7.39
CA GLU A 268 5.25 15.58 7.55
C GLU A 268 5.28 16.42 8.82
N HIS A 269 5.95 15.90 9.84
CA HIS A 269 6.01 16.48 11.16
C HIS A 269 7.15 17.49 11.32
N MET A 270 7.94 17.72 10.27
CA MET A 270 9.07 18.67 10.28
C MET A 270 8.62 20.12 10.45
N ASP A 271 9.28 20.82 11.37
CA ASP A 271 9.00 22.22 11.68
C ASP A 271 9.33 23.15 10.51
N ASP A 272 10.48 22.92 9.87
CA ASP A 272 10.90 23.72 8.73
C ASP A 272 10.18 23.29 7.45
N ARG A 273 9.26 24.15 7.00
CA ARG A 273 8.49 23.94 5.77
C ARG A 273 9.40 23.78 4.55
N SER A 274 10.50 24.54 4.49
CA SER A 274 11.44 24.47 3.37
C SER A 274 12.08 23.08 3.27
N THR A 275 12.59 22.54 4.38
CA THR A 275 13.20 21.21 4.46
C THR A 275 12.18 20.13 4.14
N ARG A 276 10.98 20.18 4.72
CA ARG A 276 9.89 19.24 4.42
C ARG A 276 9.58 19.19 2.93
N SER A 277 9.38 20.36 2.30
CA SER A 277 9.07 20.45 0.88
C SER A 277 10.22 19.91 0.02
N LYS A 278 11.48 20.19 0.37
CA LYS A 278 12.65 19.66 -0.34
C LYS A 278 12.73 18.13 -0.27
N LEU A 279 12.47 17.55 0.91
CA LEU A 279 12.46 16.10 1.08
C LEU A 279 11.34 15.44 0.27
N ARG A 280 10.13 16.02 0.28
CA ARG A 280 9.01 15.54 -0.53
C ARG A 280 9.28 15.60 -2.03
N ILE A 281 9.82 16.71 -2.51
CA ILE A 281 10.20 16.87 -3.90
C ILE A 281 11.31 15.89 -4.27
N GLY A 282 12.34 15.77 -3.43
CA GLY A 282 13.45 14.83 -3.64
C GLY A 282 12.98 13.38 -3.71
N GLU A 283 12.06 13.00 -2.82
CA GLU A 283 11.45 11.67 -2.81
C GLU A 283 10.61 11.42 -4.06
N ALA A 284 9.79 12.39 -4.49
CA ALA A 284 8.99 12.26 -5.71
C ALA A 284 9.88 12.07 -6.95
N ILE A 285 10.99 12.82 -7.04
CA ILE A 285 11.99 12.68 -8.10
C ILE A 285 12.64 11.29 -8.05
N ASP A 286 13.04 10.83 -6.86
CA ASP A 286 13.66 9.51 -6.68
C ASP A 286 12.71 8.37 -7.08
N ILE A 287 11.44 8.43 -6.63
CA ILE A 287 10.40 7.48 -7.02
C ILE A 287 10.24 7.48 -8.55
N ARG A 288 10.07 8.64 -9.18
CA ARG A 288 9.87 8.69 -10.63
C ARG A 288 11.09 8.18 -11.38
N ALA A 289 12.31 8.50 -10.93
CA ALA A 289 13.55 8.04 -11.55
C ALA A 289 13.71 6.52 -11.51
N ARG A 290 13.24 5.85 -10.44
CA ARG A 290 13.20 4.38 -10.36
C ARG A 290 12.13 3.76 -11.26
N LEU A 291 11.10 4.53 -11.63
CA LEU A 291 9.98 4.08 -12.45
C LEU A 291 10.11 4.49 -13.92
N LEU A 292 11.23 5.08 -14.36
CA LEU A 292 11.40 5.51 -15.75
C LEU A 292 11.25 4.33 -16.72
N ASP A 293 11.99 3.25 -16.48
CA ASP A 293 12.00 2.09 -17.38
C ASP A 293 10.66 1.35 -17.36
N ALA A 294 10.05 1.19 -16.18
CA ALA A 294 8.71 0.62 -16.05
C ALA A 294 7.64 1.50 -16.72
N GLY A 295 7.80 2.82 -16.67
CA GLY A 295 6.93 3.77 -17.35
C GLY A 295 7.04 3.65 -18.87
N ASP A 296 8.24 3.49 -19.42
CA ASP A 296 8.41 3.33 -20.87
C ASP A 296 7.80 2.01 -21.38
N ILE A 297 7.83 0.94 -20.56
CA ILE A 297 7.13 -0.32 -20.85
C ILE A 297 5.61 -0.11 -20.77
N LEU A 298 5.13 0.60 -19.75
CA LEU A 298 3.72 0.93 -19.59
C LEU A 298 3.20 1.72 -20.80
N ASP A 299 3.92 2.76 -21.22
CA ASP A 299 3.57 3.60 -22.37
C ASP A 299 3.47 2.77 -23.66
N GLN A 300 4.29 1.72 -23.80
CA GLN A 300 4.24 0.79 -24.94
C GLN A 300 3.09 -0.22 -24.83
N ALA A 301 2.74 -0.66 -23.62
CA ALA A 301 1.72 -1.69 -23.38
C ALA A 301 0.30 -1.14 -23.29
N ALA A 302 0.16 0.15 -22.97
CA ALA A 302 -1.12 0.83 -22.69
C ALA A 302 -2.09 0.87 -23.88
N GLY A 303 -1.61 0.67 -25.12
CA GLY A 303 -2.46 0.69 -26.32
C GLY A 303 -3.20 2.02 -26.50
N ASP A 304 -4.45 1.93 -26.95
CA ASP A 304 -5.27 3.10 -27.30
C ASP A 304 -5.94 3.79 -26.10
N ASP A 305 -6.14 3.09 -24.98
CA ASP A 305 -6.67 3.67 -23.74
C ASP A 305 -5.75 3.43 -22.52
N PRO A 306 -4.72 4.28 -22.34
CA PRO A 306 -3.80 4.19 -21.21
C PRO A 306 -4.46 4.34 -19.84
N TYR A 307 -5.60 5.05 -19.76
CA TYR A 307 -6.32 5.23 -18.53
C TYR A 307 -6.94 3.90 -18.05
N LEU A 308 -7.63 3.19 -18.94
CA LEU A 308 -8.24 1.90 -18.64
C LEU A 308 -7.18 0.87 -18.25
N PHE A 309 -6.07 0.83 -18.98
CA PHE A 309 -4.95 -0.07 -18.67
C PHE A 309 -4.41 0.17 -17.25
N VAL A 310 -4.14 1.42 -16.89
CA VAL A 310 -3.63 1.79 -15.57
C VAL A 310 -4.63 1.46 -14.46
N ARG A 311 -5.93 1.69 -14.69
CA ARG A 311 -6.99 1.37 -13.72
C ARG A 311 -7.05 -0.13 -13.42
N GLU A 312 -7.01 -0.98 -14.44
CA GLU A 312 -7.08 -2.43 -14.23
C GLU A 312 -5.79 -2.97 -13.60
N ALA A 313 -4.63 -2.51 -14.07
CA ALA A 313 -3.34 -2.85 -13.46
C ALA A 313 -3.28 -2.46 -11.99
N TYR A 314 -3.83 -1.30 -11.62
CA TYR A 314 -3.98 -0.87 -10.22
C TYR A 314 -4.84 -1.84 -9.42
N ARG A 315 -6.06 -2.14 -9.89
CA ARG A 315 -6.99 -3.06 -9.20
C ARG A 315 -6.41 -4.46 -9.02
N GLN A 316 -5.78 -5.00 -10.05
CA GLN A 316 -5.11 -6.29 -9.99
C GLN A 316 -4.00 -6.29 -8.94
N ARG A 317 -3.14 -5.26 -8.96
CA ARG A 317 -2.04 -5.12 -8.00
C ARG A 317 -2.54 -4.99 -6.56
N ARG A 318 -3.57 -4.17 -6.30
CA ARG A 318 -4.12 -4.00 -4.94
C ARG A 318 -4.73 -5.28 -4.40
N ARG A 319 -5.49 -6.02 -5.23
CA ARG A 319 -6.01 -7.35 -4.85
C ARG A 319 -4.89 -8.33 -4.52
N SER A 320 -3.79 -8.30 -5.28
CA SER A 320 -2.63 -9.15 -5.00
C SER A 320 -1.97 -8.79 -3.65
N LEU A 321 -1.76 -7.50 -3.37
CA LEU A 321 -1.14 -7.02 -2.13
C LEU A 321 -1.97 -7.39 -0.89
N ILE A 322 -3.29 -7.14 -0.91
CA ILE A 322 -4.18 -7.45 0.22
C ILE A 322 -4.26 -8.95 0.54
N ASN A 323 -4.08 -9.79 -0.48
CA ASN A 323 -4.16 -11.25 -0.35
C ASN A 323 -2.78 -11.92 -0.25
N ASP A 324 -1.70 -11.17 -0.02
CA ASP A 324 -0.33 -11.71 0.04
C ASP A 324 0.07 -12.55 -1.18
N GLY A 325 -0.46 -12.21 -2.36
CA GLY A 325 -0.29 -12.97 -3.60
C GLY A 325 -1.07 -14.29 -3.69
N ALA A 326 -1.80 -14.71 -2.64
CA ALA A 326 -2.50 -16.00 -2.58
C ALA A 326 -3.73 -16.10 -3.49
N ASN A 327 -4.27 -14.97 -3.96
CA ASN A 327 -5.43 -14.89 -4.86
C ASN A 327 -5.08 -14.20 -6.20
N ALA A 328 -3.89 -14.42 -6.72
CA ALA A 328 -3.45 -13.88 -8.02
C ALA A 328 -3.83 -14.79 -9.21
N ALA A 329 -5.03 -15.39 -9.20
CA ALA A 329 -5.62 -15.72 -10.49
C ALA A 329 -5.96 -14.36 -11.13
N PRO A 330 -5.35 -13.98 -12.27
CA PRO A 330 -5.78 -12.77 -12.95
C PRO A 330 -7.29 -12.90 -13.16
N ALA A 331 -8.06 -11.88 -12.73
CA ALA A 331 -9.41 -11.77 -13.23
C ALA A 331 -9.30 -11.83 -14.76
N PRO A 332 -10.13 -12.62 -15.46
CA PRO A 332 -10.11 -12.63 -16.91
C PRO A 332 -10.16 -11.18 -17.38
N LEU A 333 -9.13 -10.73 -18.10
CA LEU A 333 -9.18 -9.44 -18.76
C LEU A 333 -10.41 -9.51 -19.65
N ASP A 334 -11.37 -8.61 -19.42
CA ASP A 334 -12.59 -8.55 -20.21
C ASP A 334 -12.17 -8.34 -21.68
N PRO A 335 -12.42 -9.31 -22.58
CA PRO A 335 -12.00 -9.21 -23.98
C PRO A 335 -12.59 -7.98 -24.68
N SER A 336 -13.72 -7.46 -24.18
CA SER A 336 -14.37 -6.26 -24.72
C SER A 336 -13.54 -4.97 -24.54
N ILE A 337 -12.48 -5.00 -23.72
CA ILE A 337 -11.53 -3.90 -23.58
C ILE A 337 -10.67 -3.73 -24.85
N PHE A 338 -10.50 -4.79 -25.65
CA PHE A 338 -9.72 -4.78 -26.89
C PHE A 338 -10.59 -4.84 -28.14
N ASP A 339 -11.92 -4.87 -27.98
CA ASP A 339 -12.82 -4.76 -29.11
C ASP A 339 -12.85 -3.30 -29.56
N GLU A 340 -12.20 -3.02 -30.70
CA GLU A 340 -12.42 -1.78 -31.44
C GLU A 340 -13.94 -1.59 -31.59
N GLU A 341 -14.47 -0.52 -31.02
CA GLU A 341 -15.86 -0.12 -31.20
C GLU A 341 -16.12 0.01 -32.71
N LYS A 342 -16.76 -1.01 -33.31
CA LYS A 342 -17.16 -0.97 -34.70
C LYS A 342 -18.02 0.28 -34.90
N PRO A 343 -17.72 1.13 -35.90
CA PRO A 343 -18.43 2.38 -36.08
C PRO A 343 -19.93 2.11 -36.15
N SER A 344 -20.69 2.81 -35.31
CA SER A 344 -22.14 2.71 -35.27
C SER A 344 -22.69 2.94 -36.69
N PRO A 345 -23.67 2.14 -37.15
CA PRO A 345 -24.31 2.40 -38.44
C PRO A 345 -24.92 3.81 -38.40
N LYS A 346 -24.50 4.65 -39.36
CA LYS A 346 -25.03 6.00 -39.55
C LYS A 346 -26.58 5.94 -39.53
N PRO A 347 -27.27 6.82 -38.78
CA PRO A 347 -28.73 6.81 -38.76
C PRO A 347 -29.27 6.97 -40.17
N ALA A 348 -30.26 6.13 -40.50
CA ALA A 348 -30.88 6.07 -41.82
C ALA A 348 -31.46 7.44 -42.19
N ASP A 349 -31.12 7.88 -43.41
CA ASP A 349 -31.62 9.09 -44.03
C ASP A 349 -33.14 8.98 -44.20
N SER A 350 -33.91 9.70 -43.37
CA SER A 350 -35.38 9.60 -43.32
C SER A 350 -36.09 10.46 -44.37
N ASP A 351 -35.37 11.05 -45.33
CA ASP A 351 -35.94 11.94 -46.35
C ASP A 351 -36.00 11.30 -47.74
N ARG A 352 -36.78 10.21 -47.88
CA ARG A 352 -37.31 9.79 -49.20
C ARG A 352 -38.84 9.74 -49.19
N PRO A 353 -39.52 10.40 -50.13
CA PRO A 353 -40.97 10.30 -50.25
C PRO A 353 -41.41 8.88 -50.58
N ALA A 354 -42.45 8.40 -49.91
CA ALA A 354 -43.03 7.08 -50.12
C ALA A 354 -43.61 6.91 -51.54
N THR A 355 -43.17 5.87 -52.24
CA THR A 355 -43.82 5.39 -53.47
C THR A 355 -45.09 4.61 -53.11
N PRO A 356 -46.24 4.78 -53.81
CA PRO A 356 -47.48 4.09 -53.45
C PRO A 356 -47.41 2.59 -53.79
N ALA A 357 -47.99 1.77 -52.92
CA ALA A 357 -48.11 0.32 -53.06
C ALA A 357 -49.01 -0.07 -54.24
N ALA A 358 -48.52 -0.99 -55.08
CA ALA A 358 -49.34 -1.70 -56.05
C ALA A 358 -50.11 -2.84 -55.38
N ALA A 359 -51.42 -2.91 -55.65
CA ALA A 359 -52.34 -3.92 -55.13
C ALA A 359 -52.08 -5.32 -55.74
N PRO A 360 -52.50 -6.41 -55.07
CA PRO A 360 -52.32 -7.77 -55.57
C PRO A 360 -53.46 -8.13 -56.54
N GLY A 361 -53.11 -8.76 -57.67
CA GLY A 361 -54.07 -9.24 -58.64
C GLY A 361 -53.61 -10.53 -59.33
N SER A 362 -54.30 -11.61 -58.94
CA SER A 362 -54.64 -12.83 -59.71
C SER A 362 -53.55 -13.85 -60.04
#